data_AF-A0A370CFZ2-F1
#
_entry.id   AF-A0A370CFZ2-F1
#
_cell.length_a   1.000
_cell.length_b   1.000
_cell.length_c   1.000
_cell.angle_alpha   90.00
_cell.angle_beta   90.00
_cell.angle_gamma   90.00
#
_symmetry.space_group_name_H-M   'P 1'
#
loop_
_entity.id
_entity.type
_entity.pdbx_description
1 polymer ?
#
loop_
_entity_poly.entity_id
_entity_poly.type
_entity_poly.pdbx_seq_one_letter_code
_entity_poly.pdbx_strand_id
1 'polypeptide(L)'
;MCKLKFACYYFEMAIAFARISYHSRSQGHSAVAGAAYRAGIELKDHRTGEIHNFKNRSDVIYSEVLLPEGAARQFKDRETLWNAVEAAEARKNSQIAKDIVLALPRDLDLSVQIDLARNFANTHFVRHGIVADIAIHSHSDGNPHAHIYVSTRRLLGDRFDKVKARDLEPDVVRGRVVDPQFWGEQWRDFQNDYFVEQGIDLVVDANHIFSQRHEGRVRSQAHYLKEENQLKREASIEVAVRDPSSLLNSLGTQYAVFSERDIFRLIHKNTETLEQYEGALLGLKSHPDLIFLGPGDDGRDRFTTRANYQREVELAEHAALLNSRNQHPVNSDLLNQASHDFGLNAEQSDALIYIANGSDISAMVGRAGTGKSFMMRAAKQCWEASGYRVLGMAVSGIAAKGLEASSGISSSTIYSIKMQLAFGKLEIGANDILVMDEAGMIDLHDFALIVDTVRNSGAKLVIIGDPAQLQCKPPKLTPVFK
;
A
#
# COMPACT_ATOMS: atom_id res chain seq x y z
N MET A 1 18.72 8.85 -36.37
CA MET A 1 18.44 9.92 -35.38
C MET A 1 16.95 10.30 -35.26
N CYS A 2 15.98 9.45 -35.62
CA CYS A 2 14.54 9.79 -35.46
C CYS A 2 13.61 8.59 -35.18
N LYS A 3 14.07 7.56 -34.44
CA LYS A 3 13.21 6.40 -34.07
C LYS A 3 13.26 5.96 -32.60
N LEU A 4 14.17 6.50 -31.78
CA LEU A 4 14.06 6.40 -30.31
C LEU A 4 12.95 7.30 -29.71
N LYS A 5 12.38 8.22 -30.50
CA LYS A 5 11.30 9.09 -30.04
C LYS A 5 9.97 8.36 -29.80
N PHE A 6 9.73 7.20 -30.44
CA PHE A 6 8.47 6.47 -30.26
C PHE A 6 8.41 5.69 -28.93
N ALA A 7 9.55 5.22 -28.41
CA ALA A 7 9.63 4.63 -27.07
C ALA A 7 9.56 5.71 -25.97
N CYS A 8 10.08 6.91 -26.21
CA CYS A 8 9.96 8.03 -25.26
C CYS A 8 8.53 8.50 -24.98
N TYR A 9 7.55 8.21 -25.84
CA TYR A 9 6.17 8.66 -25.67
C TYR A 9 5.32 7.81 -24.71
N TYR A 10 5.88 6.72 -24.16
CA TYR A 10 5.09 5.73 -23.40
C TYR A 10 5.70 5.29 -22.06
N PHE A 11 6.78 5.92 -21.60
CA PHE A 11 7.45 5.58 -20.34
C PHE A 11 7.54 6.79 -19.39
N GLU A 12 6.44 7.07 -18.71
CA GLU A 12 6.38 7.99 -17.57
C GLU A 12 6.20 7.13 -16.31
N MET A 13 7.16 7.19 -15.39
CA MET A 13 7.25 6.30 -14.22
C MET A 13 7.69 7.08 -12.98
N ALA A 14 6.81 7.09 -11.97
CA ALA A 14 7.13 7.41 -10.59
C ALA A 14 7.70 6.17 -9.89
N ILE A 15 8.80 6.30 -9.13
CA ILE A 15 9.37 5.23 -8.30
C ILE A 15 8.97 5.48 -6.83
N ALA A 16 8.34 4.50 -6.17
CA ALA A 16 8.09 4.55 -4.72
C ALA A 16 9.35 4.12 -3.97
N PHE A 17 10.24 5.07 -3.72
CA PHE A 17 11.34 4.87 -2.78
C PHE A 17 11.16 5.77 -1.57
N ALA A 18 11.08 5.17 -0.39
CA ALA A 18 11.20 5.87 0.87
C ALA A 18 12.21 5.17 1.78
N ARG A 19 12.99 5.96 2.49
CA ARG A 19 13.96 5.46 3.47
C ARG A 19 13.98 6.36 4.69
N ILE A 20 14.00 5.74 5.87
CA ILE A 20 14.29 6.43 7.13
C ILE A 20 15.72 6.17 7.60
N SER A 21 16.39 7.21 8.08
CA SER A 21 17.70 7.13 8.73
C SER A 21 17.69 7.88 10.06
N TYR A 22 18.26 7.28 11.10
CA TYR A 22 18.35 7.89 12.42
C TYR A 22 19.68 8.64 12.57
N HIS A 23 19.62 9.92 12.93
CA HIS A 23 20.81 10.71 13.24
C HIS A 23 21.09 10.63 14.74
N SER A 24 22.29 10.19 15.10
CA SER A 24 22.76 10.08 16.50
C SER A 24 24.09 10.79 16.74
N ARG A 25 24.24 11.41 17.91
CA ARG A 25 25.48 12.08 18.31
C ARG A 25 26.68 11.15 18.45
N SER A 26 26.45 9.90 18.87
CA SER A 26 27.50 8.89 18.99
C SER A 26 28.15 8.53 17.65
N GLN A 27 27.48 8.84 16.53
CA GLN A 27 27.99 8.67 15.17
C GLN A 27 28.56 9.98 14.60
N GLY A 28 28.72 11.02 15.42
CA GLY A 28 29.23 12.32 15.01
C GLY A 28 28.20 13.23 14.31
N HIS A 29 26.91 12.91 14.36
CA HIS A 29 25.89 13.75 13.76
C HIS A 29 25.57 14.99 14.61
N SER A 30 25.29 16.12 13.94
CA SER A 30 24.64 17.32 14.49
C SER A 30 23.34 17.57 13.72
N ALA A 31 22.27 17.91 14.43
CA ALA A 31 20.97 18.23 13.84
C ALA A 31 21.04 19.57 13.10
N VAL A 32 21.80 20.54 13.63
CA VAL A 32 22.06 21.83 12.97
C VAL A 32 22.83 21.61 11.66
N ALA A 33 23.90 20.83 11.68
CA ALA A 33 24.65 20.49 10.46
C ALA A 33 23.76 19.74 9.45
N GLY A 34 22.93 18.82 9.93
CA GLY A 34 22.00 18.05 9.12
C GLY A 34 20.96 18.92 8.42
N ALA A 35 20.39 19.90 9.12
CA ALA A 35 19.44 20.84 8.55
C ALA A 35 20.10 21.80 7.55
N ALA A 36 21.27 22.35 7.90
CA ALA A 36 22.02 23.25 7.02
C ALA A 36 22.37 22.57 5.68
N TYR A 37 22.84 21.32 5.73
CA TYR A 37 23.20 20.55 4.54
C TYR A 37 22.01 20.30 3.60
N ARG A 38 20.84 19.97 4.17
CA ARG A 38 19.62 19.66 3.40
C ARG A 38 19.00 20.92 2.81
N ALA A 39 18.93 22.00 3.57
CA ALA A 39 18.37 23.26 3.09
C ALA A 39 19.34 24.07 2.21
N GLY A 40 20.63 23.69 2.13
CA GLY A 40 21.63 24.40 1.34
C GLY A 40 21.93 25.79 1.90
N ILE A 41 21.97 25.92 3.23
CA ILE A 41 22.14 27.21 3.92
C ILE A 41 23.31 27.16 4.89
N GLU A 42 23.55 28.28 5.57
CA GLU A 42 24.49 28.39 6.66
C GLU A 42 23.72 28.45 7.98
N LEU A 43 24.08 27.60 8.94
CA LEU A 43 23.55 27.63 10.30
C LEU A 43 24.69 27.50 11.32
N LYS A 44 24.55 28.15 12.47
CA LYS A 44 25.47 28.06 13.60
C LYS A 44 24.96 27.07 14.65
N ASP A 45 25.80 26.11 15.04
CA ASP A 45 25.53 25.23 16.18
C ASP A 45 25.95 25.95 17.46
N HIS A 46 24.99 26.34 18.30
CA HIS A 46 25.22 27.10 19.53
C HIS A 46 25.93 26.28 20.61
N ARG A 47 25.87 24.94 20.52
CA ARG A 47 26.50 24.03 21.49
C ARG A 47 28.00 23.90 21.23
N THR A 48 28.42 23.86 19.97
CA THR A 48 29.84 23.71 19.59
C THR A 48 30.49 25.04 19.18
N GLY A 49 29.69 26.03 18.81
CA GLY A 49 30.15 27.28 18.21
C GLY A 49 30.52 27.16 16.73
N GLU A 50 30.40 25.96 16.14
CA GLU A 50 30.73 25.71 14.73
C GLU A 50 29.69 26.34 13.79
N ILE A 51 30.15 26.80 12.63
CA ILE A 51 29.30 27.31 11.55
C ILE A 51 29.31 26.27 10.43
N HIS A 52 28.13 25.76 10.09
CA HIS A 52 27.94 24.79 9.02
C HIS A 52 27.42 25.49 7.76
N ASN A 53 28.30 25.76 6.80
CA ASN A 53 27.96 26.51 5.57
C ASN A 53 27.83 25.58 4.35
N PHE A 54 26.62 25.49 3.81
CA PHE A 54 26.30 24.73 2.59
C PHE A 54 25.62 25.57 1.51
N LYS A 55 25.84 26.90 1.49
CA LYS A 55 25.22 27.85 0.55
C LYS A 55 25.52 27.57 -0.93
N ASN A 56 26.57 26.80 -1.22
CA ASN A 56 26.99 26.49 -2.60
C ASN A 56 26.25 25.31 -3.22
N ARG A 57 25.21 24.76 -2.56
CA ARG A 57 24.42 23.65 -3.11
C ARG A 57 23.38 24.15 -4.11
N SER A 58 23.71 24.05 -5.39
CA SER A 58 22.79 24.40 -6.49
C SER A 58 21.70 23.36 -6.73
N ASP A 59 21.80 22.19 -6.11
CA ASP A 59 20.86 21.08 -6.29
C ASP A 59 19.64 21.17 -5.36
N VAL A 60 19.63 22.08 -4.37
CA VAL A 60 18.47 22.33 -3.51
C VAL A 60 17.53 23.32 -4.21
N ILE A 61 16.35 22.84 -4.60
CA ILE A 61 15.38 23.64 -5.37
C ILE A 61 14.20 24.15 -4.54
N TYR A 62 13.98 23.58 -3.36
CA TYR A 62 12.96 24.02 -2.42
C TYR A 62 13.34 23.65 -0.99
N SER A 63 12.96 24.47 0.00
CA SER A 63 12.98 24.06 1.41
C SER A 63 11.94 24.82 2.25
N GLU A 64 11.32 24.14 3.21
CA GLU A 64 10.31 24.71 4.13
C GLU A 64 10.30 24.02 5.50
N VAL A 65 10.12 24.78 6.58
CA VAL A 65 9.85 24.23 7.92
C VAL A 65 8.35 24.18 8.18
N LEU A 66 7.83 23.01 8.49
CA LEU A 66 6.45 22.78 8.93
C LEU A 66 6.39 22.61 10.45
N LEU A 67 5.52 23.39 11.08
CA LEU A 67 5.34 23.37 12.53
C LEU A 67 3.97 22.78 12.89
N PRO A 68 3.87 22.02 14.00
CA PRO A 68 2.59 21.59 14.54
C PRO A 68 1.68 22.75 14.91
N GLU A 69 0.38 22.46 14.99
CA GLU A 69 -0.61 23.42 15.48
C GLU A 69 -0.26 23.88 16.91
N GLY A 70 -0.36 25.19 17.16
CA GLY A 70 -0.04 25.79 18.45
C GLY A 70 1.47 25.98 18.75
N ALA A 71 2.37 25.56 17.85
CA ALA A 71 3.81 25.79 18.02
C ALA A 71 4.20 27.27 17.88
N ALA A 72 5.21 27.69 18.66
CA ALA A 72 5.72 29.06 18.61
C ALA A 72 6.35 29.38 17.25
N ARG A 73 5.94 30.51 16.65
CA ARG A 73 6.36 30.91 15.30
C ARG A 73 7.87 31.11 15.13
N GLN A 74 8.59 31.38 16.21
CA GLN A 74 10.05 31.51 16.19
C GLN A 74 10.74 30.26 15.64
N PHE A 75 10.12 29.07 15.78
CA PHE A 75 10.66 27.82 15.25
C PHE A 75 10.51 27.66 13.73
N LYS A 76 9.90 28.63 13.03
CA LYS A 76 10.01 28.71 11.57
C LYS A 76 11.43 29.05 11.12
N ASP A 77 12.20 29.71 11.98
CA ASP A 77 13.63 29.91 11.77
C ASP A 77 14.40 28.60 12.05
N ARG A 78 15.18 28.15 11.06
CA ARG A 78 15.89 26.87 11.12
C ARG A 78 17.00 26.86 12.17
N GLU A 79 17.71 27.97 12.33
CA GLU A 79 18.78 28.06 13.33
C GLU A 79 18.18 27.92 14.73
N THR A 80 17.11 28.67 15.02
CA THR A 80 16.37 28.60 16.28
C THR A 80 15.82 27.20 16.53
N LEU A 81 15.16 26.59 15.55
CA LEU A 81 14.57 25.26 15.65
C LEU A 81 15.60 24.17 15.97
N TRP A 82 16.63 24.05 15.14
CA TRP A 82 17.53 22.91 15.22
C TRP A 82 18.50 23.02 16.40
N ASN A 83 18.80 24.25 16.86
CA ASN A 83 19.47 24.46 18.15
C ASN A 83 18.58 24.08 19.34
N ALA A 84 17.26 24.34 19.27
CA ALA A 84 16.33 23.90 20.32
C ALA A 84 16.19 22.36 20.35
N VAL A 85 16.22 21.69 19.19
CA VAL A 85 16.26 20.22 19.10
C VAL A 85 17.54 19.68 19.74
N GLU A 86 18.71 20.26 19.43
CA GLU A 86 19.98 19.89 20.07
C GLU A 86 19.92 20.09 21.59
N ALA A 87 19.39 21.21 22.07
CA ALA A 87 19.27 21.49 23.50
C ALA A 87 18.34 20.50 24.23
N ALA A 88 17.29 20.01 23.57
CA ALA A 88 16.35 19.02 24.14
C ALA A 88 16.97 17.62 24.31
N GLU A 89 18.08 17.33 23.62
CA GLU A 89 18.81 16.08 23.73
C GLU A 89 19.99 16.23 24.70
N ALA A 90 19.91 15.61 25.88
CA ALA A 90 20.91 15.81 26.92
C ALA A 90 22.09 14.80 26.90
N ARG A 91 21.98 13.68 26.17
CA ARG A 91 22.95 12.58 26.25
C ARG A 91 23.92 12.58 25.06
N LYS A 92 25.15 12.10 25.29
CA LYS A 92 26.19 11.98 24.24
C LYS A 92 25.85 10.98 23.13
N ASN A 93 24.94 10.04 23.40
CA ASN A 93 24.46 9.02 22.45
C ASN A 93 22.98 9.24 22.06
N SER A 94 22.45 10.45 22.28
CA SER A 94 21.09 10.77 21.86
C SER A 94 20.92 10.63 20.34
N GLN A 95 19.84 9.97 19.93
CA GLN A 95 19.26 10.18 18.61
C GLN A 95 18.65 11.59 18.58
N ILE A 96 19.08 12.43 17.66
CA ILE A 96 18.78 13.86 17.63
C ILE A 96 17.69 14.21 16.61
N ALA A 97 17.62 13.46 15.51
CA ALA A 97 16.64 13.66 14.46
C ALA A 97 16.46 12.37 13.64
N LYS A 98 15.44 12.35 12.79
CA LYS A 98 15.24 11.32 11.76
C LYS A 98 15.20 12.00 10.40
N ASP A 99 15.77 11.36 9.40
CA ASP A 99 15.73 11.81 8.01
C ASP A 99 14.92 10.80 7.20
N ILE A 100 13.83 11.28 6.60
CA ILE A 100 13.02 10.50 5.67
C ILE A 100 13.33 11.01 4.27
N VAL A 101 13.85 10.13 3.42
CA VAL A 101 14.14 10.45 2.01
C VAL A 101 13.06 9.82 1.16
N LEU A 102 12.39 10.62 0.34
CA LEU A 102 11.32 10.23 -0.56
C LEU A 102 11.73 10.51 -2.01
N ALA A 103 11.63 9.51 -2.89
CA ALA A 103 11.73 9.77 -4.33
C ALA A 103 10.44 10.46 -4.82
N LEU A 104 10.62 11.55 -5.57
CA LEU A 104 9.52 12.30 -6.16
C LEU A 104 9.40 11.96 -7.65
N PRO A 105 8.18 11.89 -8.21
CA PRO A 105 8.01 11.70 -9.64
C PRO A 105 8.56 12.90 -10.41
N ARG A 106 9.49 12.65 -11.33
CA ARG A 106 10.12 13.69 -12.15
C ARG A 106 9.15 14.42 -13.09
N ASP A 107 8.05 13.74 -13.44
CA ASP A 107 7.07 14.22 -14.41
C ASP A 107 6.03 15.17 -13.76
N LEU A 108 6.09 15.35 -12.43
CA LEU A 108 5.27 16.33 -11.71
C LEU A 108 5.95 17.69 -11.67
N ASP A 109 5.14 18.74 -11.84
CA ASP A 109 5.57 20.11 -11.58
C ASP A 109 6.08 20.27 -10.15
N LEU A 110 7.05 21.15 -9.96
CA LEU A 110 7.66 21.40 -8.64
C LEU A 110 6.62 21.78 -7.58
N SER A 111 5.58 22.54 -7.94
CA SER A 111 4.48 22.87 -7.03
C SER A 111 3.77 21.61 -6.50
N VAL A 112 3.48 20.65 -7.38
CA VAL A 112 2.84 19.39 -7.02
C VAL A 112 3.78 18.50 -6.21
N GLN A 113 5.09 18.48 -6.53
CA GLN A 113 6.10 17.78 -5.73
C GLN A 113 6.19 18.35 -4.30
N ILE A 114 6.14 19.67 -4.17
CA ILE A 114 6.12 20.36 -2.87
C ILE A 114 4.87 19.97 -2.08
N ASP A 115 3.70 20.06 -2.69
CA ASP A 115 2.43 19.75 -2.02
C ASP A 115 2.34 18.28 -1.60
N LEU A 116 2.82 17.36 -2.44
CA LEU A 116 2.91 15.95 -2.13
C LEU A 116 3.82 15.69 -0.90
N ALA A 117 5.03 16.25 -0.89
CA ALA A 117 5.96 16.11 0.24
C ALA A 117 5.41 16.77 1.52
N ARG A 118 4.77 17.93 1.39
CA ARG A 118 4.13 18.66 2.49
C ARG A 118 2.98 17.87 3.09
N ASN A 119 2.11 17.29 2.27
CA ASN A 119 0.97 16.52 2.74
C ASN A 119 1.43 15.23 3.43
N PHE A 120 2.45 14.55 2.90
CA PHE A 120 3.03 13.38 3.56
C PHE A 120 3.61 13.74 4.94
N ALA A 121 4.41 14.81 5.00
CA ALA A 121 4.97 15.30 6.26
C ALA A 121 3.87 15.67 7.27
N ASN A 122 2.80 16.30 6.81
CA ASN A 122 1.67 16.69 7.65
C ASN A 122 0.93 15.48 8.23
N THR A 123 0.60 14.52 7.38
CA THR A 123 -0.15 13.32 7.74
C THR A 123 0.60 12.45 8.74
N HIS A 124 1.90 12.21 8.51
CA HIS A 124 2.66 11.25 9.32
C HIS A 124 3.42 11.87 10.51
N PHE A 125 3.69 13.18 10.50
CA PHE A 125 4.53 13.82 11.53
C PHE A 125 3.88 15.06 12.15
N VAL A 126 3.56 16.08 11.35
CA VAL A 126 3.19 17.41 11.88
C VAL A 126 1.89 17.37 12.69
N ARG A 127 0.87 16.65 12.21
CA ARG A 127 -0.40 16.45 12.94
C ARG A 127 -0.22 15.73 14.28
N HIS A 128 0.87 14.99 14.45
CA HIS A 128 1.20 14.26 15.68
C HIS A 128 2.14 15.05 16.60
N GLY A 129 2.35 16.35 16.34
CA GLY A 129 3.19 17.22 17.16
C GLY A 129 4.68 17.19 16.79
N ILE A 130 5.08 16.54 15.70
CA ILE A 130 6.49 16.44 15.28
C ILE A 130 6.81 17.53 14.26
N VAL A 131 7.91 18.26 14.45
CA VAL A 131 8.37 19.25 13.47
C VAL A 131 8.96 18.55 12.26
N ALA A 132 8.71 19.06 11.07
CA ALA A 132 9.27 18.56 9.82
C ALA A 132 9.95 19.69 9.02
N ASP A 133 11.22 19.54 8.68
CA ASP A 133 11.98 20.43 7.81
C ASP A 133 12.16 19.73 6.45
N ILE A 134 11.45 20.23 5.44
CA ILE A 134 11.42 19.69 4.10
C ILE A 134 12.49 20.37 3.26
N ALA A 135 13.23 19.59 2.47
CA ALA A 135 14.06 20.09 1.38
C ALA A 135 13.93 19.19 0.15
N ILE A 136 13.72 19.76 -1.03
CA ILE A 136 13.67 19.02 -2.31
C ILE A 136 14.96 19.27 -3.06
N HIS A 137 15.63 18.18 -3.44
CA HIS A 137 16.86 18.19 -4.21
C HIS A 137 16.57 17.68 -5.62
N SER A 138 17.14 18.34 -6.62
CA SER A 138 17.10 17.92 -8.02
C SER A 138 18.50 18.01 -8.60
N HIS A 139 19.07 16.85 -8.93
CA HIS A 139 20.36 16.76 -9.60
C HIS A 139 20.16 16.68 -11.12
N SER A 140 21.23 16.94 -11.89
CA SER A 140 21.21 16.83 -13.36
C SER A 140 21.03 15.39 -13.89
N ASP A 141 20.93 14.41 -13.01
CA ASP A 141 20.69 12.99 -13.30
C ASP A 141 19.20 12.64 -13.47
N GLY A 142 18.30 13.59 -13.21
CA GLY A 142 16.87 13.47 -13.49
C GLY A 142 16.02 12.81 -12.40
N ASN A 143 16.53 12.67 -11.17
CA ASN A 143 15.82 12.03 -10.05
C ASN A 143 15.58 12.99 -8.87
N PRO A 144 14.46 13.75 -8.86
CA PRO A 144 14.13 14.62 -7.74
C PRO A 144 13.76 13.79 -6.50
N HIS A 145 14.19 14.25 -5.32
CA HIS A 145 13.86 13.61 -4.06
C HIS A 145 13.66 14.64 -2.95
N ALA A 146 12.77 14.34 -2.01
CA ALA A 146 12.53 15.13 -0.82
C ALA A 146 13.23 14.52 0.40
N HIS A 147 13.93 15.35 1.15
CA HIS A 147 14.29 15.08 2.53
C HIS A 147 13.22 15.68 3.45
N ILE A 148 12.69 14.88 4.37
CA ILE A 148 11.84 15.32 5.48
C ILE A 148 12.62 15.05 6.77
N TYR A 149 13.28 16.09 7.27
CA TYR A 149 14.09 16.01 8.47
C TYR A 149 13.25 16.35 9.70
N VAL A 150 13.03 15.38 10.58
CA VAL A 150 12.05 15.48 11.66
C VAL A 150 12.67 15.42 13.06
N SER A 151 12.04 16.09 14.02
CA SER A 151 12.41 16.02 15.43
C SER A 151 12.06 14.63 16.03
N THR A 152 12.80 14.20 17.06
CA THR A 152 12.48 12.94 17.78
C THR A 152 11.46 13.13 18.92
N ARG A 153 11.14 14.39 19.23
CA ARG A 153 10.25 14.83 20.31
C ARG A 153 9.16 15.71 19.73
N ARG A 154 8.01 15.73 20.41
CA ARG A 154 6.92 16.63 20.09
C ARG A 154 7.27 18.07 20.47
N LEU A 155 6.87 19.03 19.65
CA LEU A 155 6.97 20.45 19.96
C LEU A 155 5.66 20.91 20.60
N LEU A 156 5.71 21.32 21.86
CA LEU A 156 4.57 21.75 22.67
C LEU A 156 4.68 23.26 22.92
N GLY A 157 4.09 24.06 22.02
CA GLY A 157 4.19 25.51 22.09
C GLY A 157 5.62 25.98 21.84
N ASP A 158 6.29 26.42 22.91
CA ASP A 158 7.63 27.00 22.88
C ASP A 158 8.76 26.03 23.25
N ARG A 159 8.45 24.76 23.53
CA ARG A 159 9.43 23.78 24.02
C ARG A 159 9.19 22.36 23.51
N PHE A 160 10.26 21.58 23.39
CA PHE A 160 10.16 20.15 23.09
C PHE A 160 9.77 19.34 24.33
N ASP A 161 9.00 18.28 24.10
CA ASP A 161 8.54 17.37 25.14
C ASP A 161 9.72 16.65 25.83
N LYS A 162 9.54 16.35 27.12
CA LYS A 162 10.50 15.62 27.95
C LYS A 162 10.68 14.17 27.50
N VAL A 163 9.69 13.60 26.81
CA VAL A 163 9.75 12.24 26.24
C VAL A 163 9.82 12.26 24.71
N LYS A 164 10.40 11.19 24.15
CA LYS A 164 10.41 10.97 22.69
C LYS A 164 9.09 10.39 22.24
N ALA A 165 8.66 10.74 21.03
CA ALA A 165 7.46 10.20 20.40
C ALA A 165 7.71 8.79 19.85
N ARG A 166 7.75 7.81 20.76
CA ARG A 166 7.99 6.39 20.43
C ARG A 166 6.76 5.69 19.85
N ASP A 167 5.58 6.25 20.09
CA ASP A 167 4.30 5.77 19.58
C ASP A 167 4.16 5.92 18.05
N LEU A 168 5.04 6.71 17.42
CA LEU A 168 5.14 6.87 15.97
C LEU A 168 6.25 5.98 15.35
N GLU A 169 6.88 5.10 16.15
CA GLU A 169 7.91 4.18 15.67
C GLU A 169 7.27 2.81 15.34
N PRO A 170 7.67 2.16 14.24
CA PRO A 170 7.28 0.77 14.01
C PRO A 170 7.80 -0.12 15.13
N ASP A 171 7.09 -1.21 15.43
CA ASP A 171 7.46 -2.12 16.53
C ASP A 171 8.92 -2.56 16.41
N VAL A 172 9.64 -2.49 17.53
CA VAL A 172 11.05 -2.89 17.64
C VAL A 172 11.13 -4.14 18.50
N VAL A 173 11.25 -5.31 17.87
CA VAL A 173 11.47 -6.58 18.58
C VAL A 173 12.97 -6.82 18.69
N ARG A 174 13.50 -6.85 19.93
CA ARG A 174 14.92 -7.15 20.23
C ARG A 174 15.92 -6.24 19.49
N GLY A 175 15.62 -4.94 19.39
CA GLY A 175 16.53 -3.94 18.83
C GLY A 175 16.65 -3.96 17.30
N ARG A 176 15.75 -4.66 16.60
CA ARG A 176 15.61 -4.61 15.14
C ARG A 176 14.23 -4.08 14.78
N VAL A 177 14.18 -3.17 13.81
CA VAL A 177 12.93 -2.69 13.21
C VAL A 177 12.26 -3.90 12.55
N VAL A 178 11.01 -4.16 12.91
CA VAL A 178 10.27 -5.39 12.51
C VAL A 178 9.95 -5.40 11.01
N ASP A 179 10.00 -4.24 10.33
CA ASP A 179 9.80 -4.15 8.88
C ASP A 179 10.59 -2.98 8.22
N PRO A 180 11.60 -3.26 7.37
CA PRO A 180 12.31 -2.24 6.59
C PRO A 180 11.49 -1.61 5.44
N GLN A 181 10.41 -2.27 5.00
CA GLN A 181 9.58 -1.85 3.86
C GLN A 181 8.43 -0.92 4.26
N PHE A 182 8.07 -0.88 5.56
CA PHE A 182 6.98 -0.07 6.11
C PHE A 182 6.87 1.34 5.50
N TRP A 183 7.94 2.13 5.52
CA TRP A 183 7.90 3.50 4.98
C TRP A 183 7.81 3.55 3.45
N GLY A 184 8.34 2.54 2.74
CA GLY A 184 8.19 2.41 1.30
C GLY A 184 6.75 2.14 0.87
N GLU A 185 6.04 1.30 1.63
CA GLU A 185 4.62 1.03 1.41
C GLU A 185 3.75 2.25 1.77
N GLN A 186 3.97 2.86 2.94
CA GLN A 186 3.27 4.08 3.34
C GLN A 186 3.46 5.19 2.31
N TRP A 187 4.67 5.36 1.77
CA TRP A 187 4.93 6.36 0.73
C TRP A 187 4.23 6.03 -0.58
N ARG A 188 4.33 4.78 -1.04
CA ARG A 188 3.66 4.32 -2.26
C ARG A 188 2.16 4.55 -2.19
N ASP A 189 1.54 4.12 -1.10
CA ASP A 189 0.10 4.19 -0.91
C ASP A 189 -0.33 5.65 -0.83
N PHE A 190 0.41 6.48 -0.10
CA PHE A 190 0.19 7.92 -0.05
C PHE A 190 0.30 8.62 -1.41
N GLN A 191 1.31 8.27 -2.22
CA GLN A 191 1.46 8.83 -3.57
C GLN A 191 0.27 8.47 -4.45
N ASN A 192 -0.18 7.22 -4.41
CA ASN A 192 -1.33 6.78 -5.17
C ASN A 192 -2.61 7.49 -4.72
N ASP A 193 -2.85 7.59 -3.41
CA ASP A 193 -4.01 8.32 -2.85
C ASP A 193 -3.99 9.80 -3.26
N TYR A 194 -2.83 10.45 -3.17
CA TYR A 194 -2.66 11.85 -3.58
C TYR A 194 -2.92 12.06 -5.08
N PHE A 195 -2.42 11.17 -5.95
CA PHE A 195 -2.68 11.28 -7.40
C PHE A 195 -4.15 11.13 -7.71
N VAL A 196 -4.85 10.23 -7.02
CA VAL A 196 -6.30 10.07 -7.13
C VAL A 196 -7.02 11.35 -6.68
N GLU A 197 -6.68 11.92 -5.52
CA GLU A 197 -7.31 13.14 -4.99
C GLU A 197 -7.13 14.35 -5.92
N GLN A 198 -5.97 14.45 -6.58
CA GLN A 198 -5.64 15.56 -7.47
C GLN A 198 -6.04 15.32 -8.94
N GLY A 199 -6.65 14.16 -9.26
CA GLY A 199 -7.01 13.79 -10.63
C GLY A 199 -5.80 13.62 -11.57
N ILE A 200 -4.65 13.25 -11.01
CA ILE A 200 -3.40 13.02 -11.74
C ILE A 200 -3.38 11.55 -12.20
N ASP A 201 -3.25 11.32 -13.51
CA ASP A 201 -3.19 9.97 -14.12
C ASP A 201 -1.78 9.35 -13.97
N LEU A 202 -1.32 9.17 -12.73
CA LEU A 202 -0.07 8.50 -12.39
C LEU A 202 -0.33 7.40 -11.36
N VAL A 203 0.45 6.31 -11.43
CA VAL A 203 0.40 5.19 -10.48
C VAL A 203 1.81 4.76 -10.10
N VAL A 204 2.04 4.56 -8.80
CA VAL A 204 3.31 4.10 -8.24
C VAL A 204 3.21 2.62 -7.83
N ASP A 205 4.14 1.81 -8.33
CA ASP A 205 4.15 0.34 -8.22
C ASP A 205 5.02 -0.18 -7.05
N ALA A 206 4.81 -1.45 -6.64
CA ALA A 206 5.67 -2.14 -5.69
C ALA A 206 7.03 -2.52 -6.32
N ASN A 207 8.11 -2.40 -5.56
CA ASN A 207 9.48 -2.54 -6.07
C ASN A 207 9.89 -4.01 -6.30
N HIS A 208 10.31 -4.31 -7.54
CA HIS A 208 11.17 -5.42 -8.02
C HIS A 208 10.73 -6.90 -7.81
N ILE A 209 11.07 -7.77 -8.76
CA ILE A 209 11.03 -9.25 -8.64
C ILE A 209 12.03 -9.73 -7.56
N PHE A 210 13.08 -8.95 -7.29
CA PHE A 210 14.01 -9.14 -6.17
C PHE A 210 14.20 -7.82 -5.41
N SER A 211 13.86 -7.79 -4.13
CA SER A 211 14.04 -6.60 -3.27
C SER A 211 15.49 -6.11 -3.32
N GLN A 212 15.69 -4.92 -3.90
CA GLN A 212 16.97 -4.22 -3.84
C GLN A 212 17.16 -3.56 -2.47
N ARG A 213 18.39 -3.57 -1.95
CA ARG A 213 18.78 -2.71 -0.83
C ARG A 213 19.42 -1.44 -1.40
N HIS A 214 18.77 -0.29 -1.20
CA HIS A 214 19.28 1.00 -1.66
C HIS A 214 20.47 1.47 -0.81
N GLU A 215 21.51 1.94 -1.50
CA GLU A 215 22.70 2.55 -0.90
C GLU A 215 22.31 3.82 -0.12
N GLY A 216 22.79 3.90 1.12
CA GLY A 216 23.05 5.20 1.74
C GLY A 216 24.52 5.43 1.68
N ARG A 217 24.96 6.69 1.58
CA ARG A 217 26.35 7.07 1.80
C ARG A 217 26.79 6.67 3.22
N VAL A 218 27.22 5.41 3.39
CA VAL A 218 28.04 4.94 4.50
C VAL A 218 29.38 4.59 3.88
N ARG A 219 30.33 5.51 4.04
CA ARG A 219 31.62 5.53 3.34
C ARG A 219 32.60 4.40 3.73
N SER A 220 32.17 3.35 4.43
CA SER A 220 33.10 2.30 4.89
C SER A 220 32.62 0.85 4.74
N GLN A 221 31.48 0.57 4.09
CA GLN A 221 31.00 -0.81 3.88
C GLN A 221 30.44 -1.07 2.46
N ALA A 222 30.80 -0.24 1.48
CA ALA A 222 30.16 -0.19 0.15
C ALA A 222 30.57 -1.29 -0.86
N HIS A 223 31.58 -2.13 -0.59
CA HIS A 223 32.10 -3.04 -1.62
C HIS A 223 31.24 -4.32 -1.80
N TYR A 224 30.89 -5.01 -0.69
CA TYR A 224 30.15 -6.27 -0.77
C TYR A 224 28.68 -6.11 -1.19
N LEU A 225 28.07 -4.96 -0.88
CA LEU A 225 26.68 -4.64 -1.26
C LEU A 225 26.55 -4.30 -2.76
N LYS A 226 27.60 -3.73 -3.37
CA LYS A 226 27.65 -3.45 -4.81
C LYS A 226 27.72 -4.73 -5.62
N GLU A 227 28.59 -5.65 -5.22
CA GLU A 227 28.68 -6.98 -5.85
C GLU A 227 27.35 -7.74 -5.71
N GLU A 228 26.71 -7.76 -4.54
CA GLU A 228 25.43 -8.47 -4.35
C GLU A 228 24.27 -7.87 -5.18
N ASN A 229 24.16 -6.54 -5.24
CA ASN A 229 23.14 -5.87 -6.06
C ASN A 229 23.42 -6.00 -7.56
N GLN A 230 24.70 -5.98 -7.96
CA GLN A 230 25.10 -6.18 -9.34
C GLN A 230 24.85 -7.62 -9.79
N LEU A 231 25.17 -8.62 -8.95
CA LEU A 231 24.85 -10.02 -9.21
C LEU A 231 23.33 -10.26 -9.30
N LYS A 232 22.52 -9.64 -8.43
CA LYS A 232 21.06 -9.72 -8.52
C LYS A 232 20.50 -9.05 -9.78
N ARG A 233 21.12 -7.95 -10.22
CA ARG A 233 20.75 -7.22 -11.44
C ARG A 233 21.12 -8.02 -12.69
N GLU A 234 22.32 -8.56 -12.73
CA GLU A 234 22.80 -9.46 -13.78
C GLU A 234 21.92 -10.73 -13.85
N ALA A 235 21.57 -11.33 -12.71
CA ALA A 235 20.64 -12.46 -12.66
C ALA A 235 19.22 -12.09 -13.11
N SER A 236 18.70 -10.90 -12.76
CA SER A 236 17.38 -10.42 -13.19
C SER A 236 17.32 -10.19 -14.70
N ILE A 237 18.41 -9.66 -15.28
CA ILE A 237 18.56 -9.47 -16.73
C ILE A 237 18.68 -10.83 -17.45
N GLU A 238 19.46 -11.75 -16.89
CA GLU A 238 19.61 -13.10 -17.43
C GLU A 238 18.28 -13.86 -17.45
N VAL A 239 17.51 -13.78 -16.36
CA VAL A 239 16.16 -14.38 -16.26
C VAL A 239 15.17 -13.71 -17.23
N ALA A 240 15.18 -12.39 -17.35
CA ALA A 240 14.24 -11.68 -18.23
C ALA A 240 14.42 -12.03 -19.72
N VAL A 241 15.66 -12.28 -20.15
CA VAL A 241 15.98 -12.59 -21.54
C VAL A 241 15.91 -14.09 -21.83
N ARG A 242 16.26 -14.96 -20.87
CA ARG A 242 16.33 -16.42 -21.08
C ARG A 242 15.13 -17.21 -20.58
N ASP A 243 14.33 -16.65 -19.67
CA ASP A 243 13.16 -17.32 -19.08
C ASP A 243 11.92 -16.40 -19.08
N PRO A 244 11.22 -16.30 -20.22
CA PRO A 244 9.97 -15.56 -20.32
C PRO A 244 8.88 -16.05 -19.34
N SER A 245 8.94 -17.31 -18.91
CA SER A 245 8.00 -17.90 -17.96
C SER A 245 8.07 -17.21 -16.60
N SER A 246 9.26 -16.89 -16.11
CA SER A 246 9.44 -16.16 -14.85
C SER A 246 8.87 -14.74 -14.90
N LEU A 247 9.03 -14.03 -16.03
CA LEU A 247 8.41 -12.72 -16.23
C LEU A 247 6.87 -12.82 -16.27
N LEU A 248 6.34 -13.81 -16.98
CA LEU A 248 4.91 -14.03 -17.09
C LEU A 248 4.29 -14.42 -15.74
N ASN A 249 4.98 -15.25 -14.95
CA ASN A 249 4.55 -15.61 -13.60
C ASN A 249 4.54 -14.39 -12.67
N SER A 250 5.53 -13.50 -12.79
CA SER A 250 5.54 -12.24 -12.04
C SER A 250 4.34 -11.36 -12.42
N LEU A 251 4.01 -11.23 -13.71
CA LEU A 251 2.81 -10.50 -14.13
C LEU A 251 1.54 -11.15 -13.57
N GLY A 252 1.42 -12.47 -13.69
CA GLY A 252 0.23 -13.20 -13.22
C GLY A 252 0.02 -13.15 -11.71
N THR A 253 1.10 -13.05 -10.94
CA THR A 253 1.03 -12.88 -9.47
C THR A 253 0.54 -11.48 -9.10
N GLN A 254 0.93 -10.46 -9.87
CA GLN A 254 0.58 -9.07 -9.61
C GLN A 254 -0.76 -8.66 -10.22
N TYR A 255 -1.16 -9.26 -11.34
CA TYR A 255 -2.33 -8.85 -12.12
C TYR A 255 -3.09 -10.09 -12.62
N ALA A 256 -4.39 -10.16 -12.31
CA ALA A 256 -5.28 -11.18 -12.91
C ALA A 256 -5.44 -10.97 -14.42
N VAL A 257 -5.63 -9.70 -14.83
CA VAL A 257 -5.66 -9.25 -16.22
C VAL A 257 -4.75 -8.03 -16.33
N PHE A 258 -3.94 -7.98 -17.39
CA PHE A 258 -2.98 -6.91 -17.63
C PHE A 258 -2.99 -6.46 -19.09
N SER A 259 -2.45 -5.27 -19.34
CA SER A 259 -2.39 -4.65 -20.67
C SER A 259 -1.04 -4.88 -21.35
N GLU A 260 -0.97 -4.57 -22.64
CA GLU A 260 0.31 -4.54 -23.37
C GLU A 260 1.33 -3.58 -22.73
N ARG A 261 0.84 -2.48 -22.13
CA ARG A 261 1.69 -1.52 -21.42
C ARG A 261 2.35 -2.13 -20.19
N ASP A 262 1.65 -3.02 -19.48
CA ASP A 262 2.19 -3.67 -18.27
C ASP A 262 3.29 -4.67 -18.64
N ILE A 263 3.12 -5.39 -19.75
CA ILE A 263 4.17 -6.24 -20.35
C ILE A 263 5.41 -5.40 -20.70
N PHE A 264 5.24 -4.31 -21.46
CA PHE A 264 6.35 -3.44 -21.84
C PHE A 264 7.06 -2.86 -20.62
N ARG A 265 6.29 -2.44 -19.60
CA ARG A 265 6.82 -1.90 -18.34
C ARG A 265 7.67 -2.93 -17.61
N LEU A 266 7.21 -4.18 -17.51
CA LEU A 266 7.96 -5.22 -16.83
C LEU A 266 9.27 -5.55 -17.56
N ILE A 267 9.24 -5.68 -18.88
CA ILE A 267 10.43 -5.99 -19.67
C ILE A 267 11.44 -4.84 -19.55
N HIS A 268 11.01 -3.60 -19.73
CA HIS A 268 11.87 -2.43 -19.60
C HIS A 268 12.53 -2.35 -18.21
N LYS A 269 11.82 -2.71 -17.13
CA LYS A 269 12.38 -2.75 -15.77
C LYS A 269 13.49 -3.80 -15.59
N ASN A 270 13.58 -4.81 -16.47
CA ASN A 270 14.50 -5.94 -16.35
C ASN A 270 15.49 -6.07 -17.53
N THR A 271 15.60 -5.05 -18.40
CA THR A 271 16.51 -5.07 -19.57
C THR A 271 17.29 -3.76 -19.68
N GLU A 272 18.51 -3.80 -20.22
CA GLU A 272 19.37 -2.61 -20.37
C GLU A 272 19.65 -2.23 -21.82
N THR A 273 19.70 -3.22 -22.72
CA THR A 273 19.94 -2.99 -24.14
C THR A 273 18.67 -3.19 -24.97
N LEU A 274 18.63 -2.56 -26.14
CA LEU A 274 17.52 -2.73 -27.08
C LEU A 274 17.36 -4.19 -27.52
N GLU A 275 18.47 -4.90 -27.72
CA GLU A 275 18.48 -6.32 -28.10
C GLU A 275 17.86 -7.20 -27.01
N GLN A 276 18.18 -6.95 -25.74
CA GLN A 276 17.59 -7.66 -24.60
C GLN A 276 16.08 -7.39 -24.49
N TYR A 277 15.68 -6.13 -24.67
CA TYR A 277 14.27 -5.73 -24.66
C TYR A 277 13.47 -6.43 -25.77
N GLU A 278 13.97 -6.39 -27.01
CA GLU A 278 13.32 -7.03 -28.16
C GLU A 278 13.24 -8.55 -28.00
N GLY A 279 14.31 -9.18 -27.51
CA GLY A 279 14.35 -10.62 -27.23
C GLY A 279 13.33 -11.05 -26.16
N ALA A 280 13.32 -10.35 -25.02
CA ALA A 280 12.38 -10.62 -23.94
C ALA A 280 10.92 -10.37 -24.36
N LEU A 281 10.67 -9.32 -25.13
CA LEU A 281 9.34 -9.02 -25.65
C LEU A 281 8.84 -10.08 -26.63
N LEU A 282 9.69 -10.51 -27.56
CA LEU A 282 9.35 -11.57 -28.50
C LEU A 282 9.09 -12.89 -27.74
N GLY A 283 9.93 -13.22 -26.76
CA GLY A 283 9.77 -14.41 -25.93
C GLY A 283 8.47 -14.42 -25.13
N LEU A 284 8.10 -13.30 -24.51
CA LEU A 284 6.87 -13.19 -23.71
C LEU A 284 5.61 -13.20 -24.61
N LYS A 285 5.62 -12.47 -25.73
CA LYS A 285 4.48 -12.45 -26.68
C LYS A 285 4.24 -13.78 -27.37
N SER A 286 5.28 -14.60 -27.54
CA SER A 286 5.17 -15.96 -28.11
C SER A 286 4.98 -17.05 -27.05
N HIS A 287 4.93 -16.69 -25.77
CA HIS A 287 4.81 -17.65 -24.68
C HIS A 287 3.43 -18.35 -24.71
N PRO A 288 3.37 -19.70 -24.65
CA PRO A 288 2.11 -20.46 -24.76
C PRO A 288 1.12 -20.23 -23.62
N ASP A 289 1.60 -19.70 -22.49
CA ASP A 289 0.77 -19.36 -21.33
C ASP A 289 0.32 -17.90 -21.30
N LEU A 290 0.75 -17.07 -22.25
CA LEU A 290 0.17 -15.75 -22.42
C LEU A 290 -1.13 -15.89 -23.21
N ILE A 291 -2.25 -15.52 -22.59
CA ILE A 291 -3.58 -15.60 -23.21
C ILE A 291 -4.03 -14.19 -23.56
N PHE A 292 -4.34 -13.95 -24.83
CA PHE A 292 -4.98 -12.73 -25.30
C PHE A 292 -6.49 -12.82 -25.11
N LEU A 293 -7.07 -11.87 -24.39
CA LEU A 293 -8.50 -11.82 -24.08
C LEU A 293 -9.30 -10.95 -25.06
N GLY A 294 -8.63 -10.18 -25.92
CA GLY A 294 -9.28 -9.17 -26.77
C GLY A 294 -9.16 -7.75 -26.20
N PRO A 295 -9.78 -6.76 -26.87
CA PRO A 295 -9.85 -5.39 -26.38
C PRO A 295 -10.79 -5.30 -25.17
N GLY A 296 -10.38 -4.56 -24.13
CA GLY A 296 -11.25 -4.20 -23.02
C GLY A 296 -12.24 -3.09 -23.38
N ASP A 297 -13.02 -2.64 -22.39
CA ASP A 297 -14.02 -1.56 -22.56
C ASP A 297 -13.39 -0.22 -23.01
N ASP A 298 -12.10 -0.03 -22.76
CA ASP A 298 -11.29 1.11 -23.21
C ASP A 298 -10.70 0.94 -24.62
N GLY A 299 -11.05 -0.15 -25.32
CA GLY A 299 -10.55 -0.49 -26.65
C GLY A 299 -9.10 -0.98 -26.69
N ARG A 300 -8.45 -1.17 -25.52
CA ARG A 300 -7.04 -1.61 -25.45
C ARG A 300 -6.95 -3.11 -25.19
N ASP A 301 -5.98 -3.75 -25.83
CA ASP A 301 -5.70 -5.17 -25.68
C ASP A 301 -5.49 -5.60 -24.22
N ARG A 302 -6.08 -6.73 -23.85
CA ARG A 302 -6.00 -7.35 -22.53
C ARG A 302 -5.44 -8.75 -22.63
N PHE A 303 -4.64 -9.09 -21.63
CA PHE A 303 -3.94 -10.36 -21.52
C PHE A 303 -4.12 -10.94 -20.13
N THR A 304 -4.02 -12.25 -20.02
CA THR A 304 -3.91 -12.98 -18.75
C THR A 304 -2.89 -14.10 -18.89
N THR A 305 -2.59 -14.77 -17.78
CA THR A 305 -1.79 -15.99 -17.81
C THR A 305 -2.70 -17.22 -17.83
N ARG A 306 -2.21 -18.33 -18.38
CA ARG A 306 -2.92 -19.62 -18.30
C ARG A 306 -3.25 -20.01 -16.86
N ALA A 307 -2.34 -19.74 -15.93
CA ALA A 307 -2.55 -20.01 -14.51
C ALA A 307 -3.71 -19.20 -13.93
N ASN A 308 -3.82 -17.91 -14.24
CA ASN A 308 -4.93 -17.06 -13.78
C ASN A 308 -6.25 -17.45 -14.45
N TYR A 309 -6.23 -17.74 -15.75
CA TYR A 309 -7.41 -18.23 -16.45
C TYR A 309 -7.92 -19.55 -15.84
N GLN A 310 -7.03 -20.50 -15.56
CA GLN A 310 -7.40 -21.75 -14.88
C GLN A 310 -7.96 -21.50 -13.48
N ARG A 311 -7.34 -20.60 -12.71
CA ARG A 311 -7.83 -20.21 -11.38
C ARG A 311 -9.23 -19.61 -11.44
N GLU A 312 -9.53 -18.79 -12.45
CA GLU A 312 -10.84 -18.21 -12.66
C GLU A 312 -11.90 -19.27 -12.99
N VAL A 313 -11.56 -20.25 -13.84
CA VAL A 313 -12.43 -21.40 -14.14
C VAL A 313 -12.69 -22.23 -12.88
N GLU A 314 -11.64 -22.59 -12.13
CA GLU A 314 -11.75 -23.32 -10.85
C GLU A 314 -12.66 -22.57 -9.87
N LEU A 315 -12.45 -21.26 -9.73
CA LEU A 315 -13.26 -20.41 -8.87
C LEU A 315 -14.75 -20.45 -9.25
N ALA A 316 -15.06 -20.35 -10.55
CA ALA A 316 -16.43 -20.42 -11.04
C ALA A 316 -17.06 -21.80 -10.74
N GLU A 317 -16.32 -22.89 -10.94
CA GLU A 317 -16.78 -24.25 -10.61
C GLU A 317 -17.03 -24.41 -9.10
N HIS A 318 -16.13 -23.90 -8.26
CA HIS A 318 -16.25 -24.00 -6.81
C HIS A 318 -17.42 -23.16 -6.28
N ALA A 319 -17.63 -21.97 -6.84
CA ALA A 319 -18.80 -21.14 -6.56
C ALA A 319 -20.10 -21.85 -7.00
N ALA A 320 -20.13 -22.49 -8.18
CA ALA A 320 -21.29 -23.25 -8.63
C ALA A 320 -21.62 -24.43 -7.70
N LEU A 321 -20.59 -25.13 -7.20
CA LEU A 321 -20.77 -26.20 -6.22
C LEU A 321 -21.37 -25.68 -4.90
N LEU A 322 -20.83 -24.58 -4.36
CA LEU A 322 -21.40 -23.94 -3.16
C LEU A 322 -22.83 -23.46 -3.40
N ASN A 323 -23.14 -22.95 -4.59
CA ASN A 323 -24.48 -22.50 -4.95
C ASN A 323 -25.49 -23.65 -5.05
N SER A 324 -25.02 -24.87 -5.34
CA SER A 324 -25.86 -26.08 -5.34
C SER A 324 -26.11 -26.67 -3.94
N ARG A 325 -25.40 -26.18 -2.92
CA ARG A 325 -25.53 -26.65 -1.54
C ARG A 325 -26.37 -25.66 -0.73
N ASN A 326 -27.19 -26.19 0.16
CA ASN A 326 -27.89 -25.41 1.18
C ASN A 326 -27.81 -26.19 2.50
N GLN A 327 -26.65 -26.10 3.16
CA GLN A 327 -26.35 -26.83 4.39
C GLN A 327 -26.53 -25.98 5.65
N HIS A 328 -26.89 -24.71 5.49
CA HIS A 328 -26.99 -23.74 6.58
C HIS A 328 -28.41 -23.17 6.72
N PRO A 329 -29.45 -24.03 6.88
CA PRO A 329 -30.81 -23.54 6.97
C PRO A 329 -31.03 -22.78 8.27
N VAL A 330 -31.79 -21.69 8.19
CA VAL A 330 -32.24 -20.90 9.32
C VAL A 330 -33.77 -21.00 9.40
N ASN A 331 -34.31 -21.11 10.61
CA ASN A 331 -35.75 -21.18 10.81
C ASN A 331 -36.44 -19.91 10.27
N SER A 332 -37.40 -20.07 9.36
CA SER A 332 -38.15 -18.97 8.75
C SER A 332 -38.87 -18.09 9.76
N ASP A 333 -39.33 -18.63 10.89
CA ASP A 333 -39.98 -17.85 11.94
C ASP A 333 -38.99 -16.90 12.63
N LEU A 334 -37.74 -17.33 12.82
CA LEU A 334 -36.67 -16.46 13.34
C LEU A 334 -36.35 -15.33 12.36
N LEU A 335 -36.33 -15.62 11.06
CA LEU A 335 -36.08 -14.61 10.02
C LEU A 335 -37.22 -13.58 9.96
N ASN A 336 -38.47 -14.04 9.99
CA ASN A 336 -39.64 -13.16 10.00
C ASN A 336 -39.68 -12.28 11.25
N GLN A 337 -39.36 -12.86 12.41
CA GLN A 337 -39.28 -12.12 13.66
C GLN A 337 -38.16 -11.07 13.60
N ALA A 338 -36.96 -11.43 13.13
CA ALA A 338 -35.86 -10.48 12.99
C ALA A 338 -36.19 -9.36 12.00
N SER A 339 -36.86 -9.66 10.89
CA SER A 339 -37.33 -8.61 9.95
C SER A 339 -38.25 -7.61 10.64
N HIS A 340 -39.17 -8.08 11.50
CA HIS A 340 -40.07 -7.22 12.26
C HIS A 340 -39.34 -6.43 13.36
N ASP A 341 -38.50 -7.10 14.16
CA ASP A 341 -37.80 -6.50 15.32
C ASP A 341 -36.81 -5.41 14.88
N PHE A 342 -36.19 -5.59 13.70
CA PHE A 342 -35.31 -4.59 13.11
C PHE A 342 -36.06 -3.56 12.24
N GLY A 343 -37.36 -3.75 11.98
CA GLY A 343 -38.14 -2.85 11.13
C GLY A 343 -37.63 -2.79 9.69
N LEU A 344 -37.20 -3.93 9.14
CA LEU A 344 -36.72 -4.04 7.77
C LEU A 344 -37.86 -3.76 6.78
N ASN A 345 -37.55 -3.07 5.67
CA ASN A 345 -38.50 -2.93 4.58
C ASN A 345 -38.63 -4.25 3.79
N ALA A 346 -39.55 -4.31 2.83
CA ALA A 346 -39.81 -5.52 2.04
C ALA A 346 -38.54 -6.04 1.33
N GLU A 347 -37.81 -5.16 0.63
CA GLU A 347 -36.58 -5.53 -0.09
C GLU A 347 -35.48 -6.05 0.84
N GLN A 348 -35.30 -5.42 2.00
CA GLN A 348 -34.34 -5.84 3.02
C GLN A 348 -34.74 -7.16 3.69
N SER A 349 -36.04 -7.40 3.86
CA SER A 349 -36.57 -8.66 4.39
C SER A 349 -36.34 -9.80 3.41
N ASP A 350 -36.60 -9.57 2.11
CA ASP A 350 -36.33 -10.54 1.05
C ASP A 350 -34.82 -10.83 0.94
N ALA A 351 -33.99 -9.79 1.03
CA ALA A 351 -32.54 -9.93 1.05
C ALA A 351 -32.04 -10.72 2.27
N LEU A 352 -32.59 -10.45 3.47
CA LEU A 352 -32.28 -11.20 4.69
C LEU A 352 -32.60 -12.69 4.52
N ILE A 353 -33.79 -13.01 4.02
CA ILE A 353 -34.22 -14.40 3.78
C ILE A 353 -33.29 -15.08 2.77
N TYR A 354 -32.96 -14.37 1.68
CA TYR A 354 -32.07 -14.87 0.64
C TYR A 354 -30.66 -15.18 1.16
N ILE A 355 -30.01 -14.25 1.87
CA ILE A 355 -28.65 -14.50 2.36
C ILE A 355 -28.62 -15.52 3.50
N ALA A 356 -29.63 -15.50 4.38
CA ALA A 356 -29.62 -16.34 5.56
C ALA A 356 -29.98 -17.78 5.24
N ASN A 357 -30.94 -18.01 4.33
CA ASN A 357 -31.50 -19.33 4.04
C ASN A 357 -31.25 -19.81 2.60
N GLY A 358 -30.57 -19.00 1.77
CA GLY A 358 -30.11 -19.38 0.45
C GLY A 358 -28.90 -20.31 0.50
N SER A 359 -28.31 -20.54 -0.67
CA SER A 359 -27.19 -21.47 -0.85
C SER A 359 -25.94 -21.13 -0.04
N ASP A 360 -25.00 -22.07 0.07
CA ASP A 360 -23.76 -21.93 0.84
C ASP A 360 -22.80 -20.88 0.24
N ILE A 361 -23.11 -20.32 -0.93
CA ILE A 361 -22.60 -19.03 -1.38
C ILE A 361 -23.78 -18.14 -1.77
N SER A 362 -23.76 -16.90 -1.31
CA SER A 362 -24.78 -15.90 -1.65
C SER A 362 -24.15 -14.53 -1.80
N ALA A 363 -24.71 -13.71 -2.68
CA ALA A 363 -24.23 -12.36 -2.94
C ALA A 363 -25.36 -11.36 -2.76
N MET A 364 -25.10 -10.29 -2.01
CA MET A 364 -26.01 -9.15 -1.89
C MET A 364 -25.34 -7.90 -2.46
N VAL A 365 -26.04 -7.29 -3.42
CA VAL A 365 -25.70 -5.97 -3.96
C VAL A 365 -26.60 -4.92 -3.33
N GLY A 366 -26.01 -3.86 -2.77
CA GLY A 366 -26.78 -2.72 -2.29
C GLY A 366 -26.01 -1.43 -2.50
N ARG A 367 -26.70 -0.33 -2.84
CA ARG A 367 -26.06 0.99 -3.00
C ARG A 367 -25.51 1.51 -1.67
N ALA A 368 -24.62 2.49 -1.71
CA ALA A 368 -24.20 3.21 -0.51
C ALA A 368 -25.42 3.79 0.24
N GLY A 369 -25.45 3.63 1.57
CA GLY A 369 -26.52 4.18 2.41
C GLY A 369 -27.84 3.38 2.47
N THR A 370 -27.96 2.23 1.80
CA THR A 370 -29.23 1.44 1.78
C THR A 370 -29.46 0.54 3.01
N GLY A 371 -28.64 0.66 4.06
CA GLY A 371 -28.81 -0.11 5.30
C GLY A 371 -28.23 -1.53 5.27
N LYS A 372 -27.31 -1.84 4.35
CA LYS A 372 -26.63 -3.15 4.25
C LYS A 372 -26.15 -3.68 5.61
N SER A 373 -25.41 -2.87 6.34
CA SER A 373 -24.84 -3.26 7.65
C SER A 373 -25.90 -3.50 8.73
N PHE A 374 -27.03 -2.79 8.65
CA PHE A 374 -28.13 -2.95 9.59
C PHE A 374 -28.85 -4.29 9.35
N MET A 375 -29.10 -4.65 8.10
CA MET A 375 -29.61 -5.97 7.73
C MET A 375 -28.62 -7.10 8.11
N MET A 376 -27.31 -6.88 7.97
CA MET A 376 -26.31 -7.86 8.41
C MET A 376 -26.33 -8.12 9.91
N ARG A 377 -26.72 -7.13 10.73
CA ARG A 377 -26.92 -7.34 12.16
C ARG A 377 -28.08 -8.31 12.44
N ALA A 378 -29.18 -8.18 11.70
CA ALA A 378 -30.31 -9.11 11.77
C ALA A 378 -29.91 -10.51 11.31
N ALA A 379 -29.18 -10.63 10.19
CA ALA A 379 -28.67 -11.90 9.68
C ALA A 379 -27.74 -12.59 10.70
N LYS A 380 -26.80 -11.84 11.27
CA LYS A 380 -25.91 -12.32 12.33
C LYS A 380 -26.69 -12.92 13.50
N GLN A 381 -27.70 -12.20 14.00
CA GLN A 381 -28.50 -12.67 15.13
C GLN A 381 -29.22 -13.99 14.81
N CYS A 382 -29.78 -14.12 13.62
CA CYS A 382 -30.44 -15.34 13.19
C CYS A 382 -29.47 -16.52 13.05
N TRP A 383 -28.28 -16.28 12.52
CA TRP A 383 -27.23 -17.30 12.40
C TRP A 383 -26.69 -17.75 13.76
N GLU A 384 -26.38 -16.82 14.66
CA GLU A 384 -25.92 -17.14 16.02
C GLU A 384 -27.00 -17.90 16.80
N ALA A 385 -28.28 -17.50 16.66
CA ALA A 385 -29.42 -18.22 17.27
C ALA A 385 -29.60 -19.64 16.71
N SER A 386 -29.14 -19.90 15.48
CA SER A 386 -29.16 -21.22 14.85
C SER A 386 -27.91 -22.06 15.15
N GLY A 387 -26.98 -21.55 15.95
CA GLY A 387 -25.77 -22.26 16.37
C GLY A 387 -24.55 -22.07 15.47
N TYR A 388 -24.61 -21.13 14.51
CA TYR A 388 -23.49 -20.83 13.63
C TYR A 388 -22.55 -19.76 14.22
N ARG A 389 -21.27 -19.86 13.91
CA ARG A 389 -20.28 -18.82 14.22
C ARG A 389 -20.09 -17.92 12.99
N VAL A 390 -20.24 -16.61 13.18
CA VAL A 390 -20.15 -15.63 12.08
C VAL A 390 -18.83 -14.88 12.13
N LEU A 391 -18.08 -14.87 11.03
CA LEU A 391 -16.78 -14.21 10.89
C LEU A 391 -16.81 -13.22 9.73
N GLY A 392 -16.38 -11.99 9.98
CA GLY A 392 -16.35 -10.92 8.99
C GLY A 392 -14.96 -10.72 8.39
N MET A 393 -14.92 -10.37 7.10
CA MET A 393 -13.70 -10.03 6.40
C MET A 393 -13.87 -8.90 5.41
N ALA A 394 -12.82 -8.10 5.26
CA ALA A 394 -12.77 -7.03 4.27
C ALA A 394 -11.33 -6.80 3.78
N VAL A 395 -11.19 -6.06 2.68
CA VAL A 395 -9.87 -5.74 2.09
C VAL A 395 -9.02 -4.85 2.99
N SER A 396 -9.63 -3.89 3.70
CA SER A 396 -8.90 -2.93 4.54
C SER A 396 -9.30 -3.04 6.02
N GLY A 397 -8.39 -2.64 6.90
CA GLY A 397 -8.66 -2.60 8.34
C GLY A 397 -9.76 -1.61 8.72
N ILE A 398 -9.95 -0.55 7.93
CA ILE A 398 -11.03 0.43 8.10
C ILE A 398 -12.38 -0.23 7.75
N ALA A 399 -12.45 -0.92 6.61
CA ALA A 399 -13.67 -1.65 6.21
C ALA A 399 -14.03 -2.75 7.20
N ALA A 400 -13.04 -3.52 7.68
CA ALA A 400 -13.28 -4.56 8.69
C ALA A 400 -13.81 -3.97 10.01
N LYS A 401 -13.21 -2.89 10.52
CA LYS A 401 -13.72 -2.18 11.71
C LYS A 401 -15.11 -1.59 11.47
N GLY A 402 -15.37 -1.08 10.27
CA GLY A 402 -16.67 -0.57 9.86
C GLY A 402 -17.74 -1.66 9.87
N LEU A 403 -17.45 -2.81 9.28
CA LEU A 403 -18.31 -3.99 9.31
C LEU A 403 -18.59 -4.42 10.76
N GLU A 404 -17.57 -4.52 11.61
CA GLU A 404 -17.74 -4.92 13.01
C GLU A 404 -18.58 -3.91 13.81
N ALA A 405 -18.27 -2.62 13.72
CA ALA A 405 -19.01 -1.59 14.45
C ALA A 405 -20.49 -1.53 14.02
N SER A 406 -20.77 -1.76 12.74
CA SER A 406 -22.11 -1.61 12.17
C SER A 406 -22.96 -2.89 12.25
N SER A 407 -22.38 -4.06 12.01
CA SER A 407 -23.11 -5.34 12.04
C SER A 407 -22.95 -6.12 13.34
N GLY A 408 -21.92 -5.82 14.15
CA GLY A 408 -21.55 -6.60 15.33
C GLY A 408 -20.85 -7.93 15.02
N ILE A 409 -20.46 -8.17 13.76
CA ILE A 409 -19.71 -9.35 13.34
C ILE A 409 -18.22 -9.13 13.63
N SER A 410 -17.60 -10.05 14.36
CA SER A 410 -16.14 -10.01 14.61
C SER A 410 -15.40 -10.04 13.27
N SER A 411 -14.69 -8.96 12.94
CA SER A 411 -14.17 -8.76 11.58
C SER A 411 -12.67 -8.52 11.56
N SER A 412 -11.99 -9.03 10.53
CA SER A 412 -10.57 -8.77 10.32
C SER A 412 -10.27 -8.58 8.83
N THR A 413 -9.02 -8.23 8.48
CA THR A 413 -8.66 -8.14 7.07
C THR A 413 -8.55 -9.53 6.45
N ILE A 414 -8.82 -9.64 5.14
CA ILE A 414 -8.61 -10.89 4.39
C ILE A 414 -7.17 -11.39 4.58
N TYR A 415 -6.19 -10.48 4.57
CA TYR A 415 -4.80 -10.78 4.87
C TYR A 415 -4.61 -11.42 6.26
N SER A 416 -5.26 -10.87 7.30
CA SER A 416 -5.21 -11.43 8.66
C SER A 416 -5.78 -12.85 8.70
N ILE A 417 -6.93 -13.08 8.06
CA ILE A 417 -7.55 -14.42 7.98
C ILE A 417 -6.63 -15.40 7.26
N LYS A 418 -6.10 -15.02 6.09
CA LYS A 418 -5.13 -15.82 5.33
C LYS A 418 -3.93 -16.24 6.17
N MET A 419 -3.37 -15.30 6.93
CA MET A 419 -2.24 -15.59 7.82
C MET A 419 -2.64 -16.51 8.98
N GLN A 420 -3.81 -16.31 9.58
CA GLN A 420 -4.30 -17.17 10.67
C GLN A 420 -4.56 -18.61 10.18
N LEU A 421 -5.14 -18.78 8.98
CA LEU A 421 -5.31 -20.07 8.34
C LEU A 421 -3.95 -20.74 8.07
N ALA A 422 -3.01 -20.01 7.45
CA ALA A 422 -1.69 -20.53 7.10
C ALA A 422 -0.87 -21.01 8.32
N PHE A 423 -1.03 -20.35 9.48
CA PHE A 423 -0.36 -20.72 10.73
C PHE A 423 -1.20 -21.64 11.64
N GLY A 424 -2.36 -22.12 11.19
CA GLY A 424 -3.24 -22.98 11.99
C GLY A 424 -3.80 -22.31 13.26
N LYS A 425 -3.89 -20.98 13.27
CA LYS A 425 -4.48 -20.20 14.38
C LYS A 425 -5.98 -20.01 14.24
N LEU A 426 -6.51 -20.20 13.04
CA LEU A 426 -7.93 -20.18 12.72
C LEU A 426 -8.26 -21.45 11.96
N GLU A 427 -9.28 -22.15 12.41
CA GLU A 427 -9.89 -23.26 11.69
C GLU A 427 -11.31 -22.86 11.32
N ILE A 428 -11.65 -23.07 10.05
CA ILE A 428 -13.00 -22.88 9.52
C ILE A 428 -13.62 -24.27 9.36
N GLY A 429 -14.85 -24.43 9.85
CA GLY A 429 -15.62 -25.67 9.80
C GLY A 429 -17.05 -25.47 9.30
N ALA A 430 -17.81 -26.56 9.22
CA ALA A 430 -19.16 -26.58 8.64
C ALA A 430 -20.22 -25.79 9.42
N ASN A 431 -19.89 -25.26 10.60
CA ASN A 431 -20.79 -24.39 11.39
C ASN A 431 -20.39 -22.91 11.28
N ASP A 432 -19.51 -22.56 10.35
CA ASP A 432 -19.03 -21.19 10.17
C ASP A 432 -19.72 -20.50 8.99
N ILE A 433 -19.99 -19.21 9.18
CA ILE A 433 -20.51 -18.32 8.15
C ILE A 433 -19.53 -17.17 7.98
N LEU A 434 -18.95 -17.09 6.80
CA LEU A 434 -17.98 -16.06 6.43
C LEU A 434 -18.72 -14.94 5.70
N VAL A 435 -18.60 -13.72 6.20
CA VAL A 435 -19.15 -12.52 5.59
C VAL A 435 -18.01 -11.70 4.99
N MET A 436 -18.05 -11.50 3.68
CA MET A 436 -17.05 -10.77 2.91
C MET A 436 -17.64 -9.44 2.45
N ASP A 437 -17.14 -8.34 2.99
CA ASP A 437 -17.58 -6.99 2.64
C ASP A 437 -16.61 -6.31 1.67
N GLU A 438 -17.12 -5.35 0.89
CA GLU A 438 -16.40 -4.65 -0.17
C GLU A 438 -15.78 -5.61 -1.21
N ALA A 439 -16.54 -6.64 -1.61
CA ALA A 439 -16.04 -7.72 -2.46
C ALA A 439 -15.56 -7.26 -3.85
N GLY A 440 -16.05 -6.13 -4.34
CA GLY A 440 -15.57 -5.52 -5.58
C GLY A 440 -14.11 -5.03 -5.50
N MET A 441 -13.47 -5.01 -4.33
CA MET A 441 -12.06 -4.64 -4.19
C MET A 441 -11.12 -5.83 -4.00
N ILE A 442 -11.64 -7.05 -4.04
CA ILE A 442 -10.86 -8.27 -3.78
C ILE A 442 -10.28 -8.82 -5.08
N ASP A 443 -9.01 -9.21 -5.05
CA ASP A 443 -8.34 -9.84 -6.18
C ASP A 443 -8.68 -11.32 -6.35
N LEU A 444 -8.39 -11.84 -7.55
CA LEU A 444 -8.66 -13.23 -7.92
C LEU A 444 -8.03 -14.25 -6.96
N HIS A 445 -6.80 -14.02 -6.50
CA HIS A 445 -6.06 -15.01 -5.71
C HIS A 445 -6.61 -15.10 -4.30
N ASP A 446 -6.85 -13.95 -3.67
CA ASP A 446 -7.43 -13.91 -2.33
C ASP A 446 -8.90 -14.38 -2.34
N PHE A 447 -9.68 -14.04 -3.38
CA PHE A 447 -11.06 -14.52 -3.51
C PHE A 447 -11.11 -16.04 -3.71
N ALA A 448 -10.29 -16.59 -4.60
CA ALA A 448 -10.19 -18.04 -4.83
C ALA A 448 -9.79 -18.80 -3.56
N LEU A 449 -8.80 -18.29 -2.82
CA LEU A 449 -8.38 -18.90 -1.55
C LEU A 449 -9.54 -19.00 -0.54
N ILE A 450 -10.35 -17.95 -0.41
CA ILE A 450 -11.48 -17.95 0.53
C ILE A 450 -12.57 -18.92 0.06
N VAL A 451 -12.93 -18.90 -1.23
CA VAL A 451 -13.93 -19.84 -1.77
C VAL A 451 -13.48 -21.30 -1.59
N ASP A 452 -12.21 -21.60 -1.84
CA ASP A 452 -11.63 -22.93 -1.62
C ASP A 452 -11.72 -23.34 -0.16
N THR A 453 -11.37 -22.42 0.76
CA THR A 453 -11.42 -22.64 2.20
C THR A 453 -12.85 -22.95 2.65
N VAL A 454 -13.82 -22.16 2.20
CA VAL A 454 -15.25 -22.35 2.50
C VAL A 454 -15.75 -23.69 1.97
N ARG A 455 -15.45 -24.00 0.71
CA ARG A 455 -15.85 -25.26 0.08
C ARG A 455 -15.28 -26.49 0.80
N ASN A 456 -14.00 -26.44 1.16
CA ASN A 456 -13.29 -27.57 1.79
C ASN A 456 -13.74 -27.78 3.24
N SER A 457 -14.08 -26.69 3.95
CA SER A 457 -14.57 -26.75 5.33
C SER A 457 -16.06 -27.05 5.45
N GLY A 458 -16.82 -26.90 4.36
CA GLY A 458 -18.28 -27.01 4.37
C GLY A 458 -18.97 -25.79 4.99
N ALA A 459 -18.27 -24.67 5.11
CA ALA A 459 -18.82 -23.41 5.61
C ALA A 459 -19.72 -22.71 4.56
N LYS A 460 -20.36 -21.61 4.97
CA LYS A 460 -21.10 -20.71 4.08
C LYS A 460 -20.34 -19.40 3.85
N LEU A 461 -20.43 -18.87 2.63
CA LEU A 461 -19.91 -17.55 2.25
C LEU A 461 -21.05 -16.59 1.87
N VAL A 462 -21.05 -15.41 2.47
CA VAL A 462 -21.96 -14.31 2.15
C VAL A 462 -21.12 -13.14 1.66
N ILE A 463 -21.34 -12.74 0.42
CA ILE A 463 -20.59 -11.70 -0.26
C ILE A 463 -21.43 -10.43 -0.31
N ILE A 464 -20.85 -9.31 0.08
CA ILE A 464 -21.49 -8.01 0.12
C ILE A 464 -20.63 -7.02 -0.68
N GLY A 465 -21.28 -6.24 -1.54
CA GLY A 465 -20.59 -5.19 -2.27
C GLY A 465 -21.54 -4.29 -3.06
N ASP A 466 -20.97 -3.25 -3.64
CA ASP A 466 -21.62 -2.42 -4.66
C ASP A 466 -20.72 -2.44 -5.91
N PRO A 467 -21.13 -3.13 -7.00
CA PRO A 467 -20.38 -3.12 -8.25
C PRO A 467 -20.18 -1.70 -8.82
N ALA A 468 -21.06 -0.75 -8.48
CA ALA A 468 -20.98 0.63 -8.94
C ALA A 468 -20.04 1.50 -8.08
N GLN A 469 -19.64 1.08 -6.87
CA GLN A 469 -18.65 1.82 -6.07
C GLN A 469 -17.26 1.87 -6.75
N LEU A 470 -17.04 1.09 -7.81
CA LEU A 470 -15.73 0.92 -8.45
C LEU A 470 -15.60 1.49 -9.87
N GLN A 471 -16.58 2.26 -10.37
CA GLN A 471 -16.42 2.95 -11.66
C GLN A 471 -15.38 4.10 -11.65
N CYS A 472 -14.67 4.33 -10.54
CA CYS A 472 -13.68 5.41 -10.42
C CYS A 472 -12.25 4.92 -10.09
N LYS A 473 -11.91 3.67 -10.39
CA LYS A 473 -10.53 3.16 -10.24
C LYS A 473 -10.18 2.27 -11.43
N PRO A 474 -9.04 2.43 -12.10
CA PRO A 474 -8.41 1.29 -12.75
C PRO A 474 -7.83 0.45 -11.61
N PRO A 475 -8.42 -0.70 -11.23
CA PRO A 475 -7.85 -1.44 -10.13
C PRO A 475 -6.56 -2.09 -10.66
N LYS A 476 -5.50 -2.04 -9.85
CA LYS A 476 -4.28 -2.85 -10.05
C LYS A 476 -4.60 -4.35 -10.09
N LEU A 477 -5.80 -4.77 -9.71
CA LEU A 477 -6.25 -6.15 -9.62
C LEU A 477 -7.69 -6.20 -10.13
N THR A 478 -7.94 -6.92 -11.23
CA THR A 478 -9.31 -7.06 -11.77
C THR A 478 -10.20 -7.71 -10.73
N PRO A 479 -11.21 -7.01 -10.19
CA PRO A 479 -12.07 -7.62 -9.20
C PRO A 479 -12.98 -8.64 -9.87
N VAL A 480 -13.18 -9.75 -9.18
CA VAL A 480 -14.00 -10.87 -9.66
C VAL A 480 -15.49 -10.56 -9.48
N PHE A 481 -15.83 -9.76 -8.47
CA PHE A 481 -17.20 -9.35 -8.20
C PHE A 481 -17.57 -8.12 -9.06
N LYS A 482 -18.26 -8.37 -10.18
CA LYS A 482 -18.73 -7.35 -11.14
C LYS A 482 -20.24 -7.40 -11.33
#